data_AF-A0A9Q3PYG2-F1
#
_entry.id   AF-A0A9Q3PYG2-F1
#
_cell.length_a   1.000
_cell.length_b   1.000
_cell.length_c   1.000
_cell.angle_alpha   90.00
_cell.angle_beta   90.00
_cell.angle_gamma   90.00
#
_symmetry.space_group_name_H-M   'P 1'
#
loop_
_entity.id
_entity.type
_entity.pdbx_description
1 polymer ?
#
loop_
_entity_poly.entity_id
_entity_poly.type
_entity_poly.pdbx_seq_one_letter_code
_entity_poly.pdbx_strand_id
1 'polypeptide(L)'
;MDVKSAFLNSPIKDNITLEIPQGLTLNKNSQVLQLNKALYGIKQSPLAWHNHLSKWLISANFTQYISNPCVFWKPAPDPIWIYVHIDDLALFGPNLNPFKELIQQHFKMKDLGQANLLLGISIHHHQNGFTDPLHQQAHTSKQHS
;
A
#
# COMPACT_ATOMS: atom_id res chain seq x y z
N MET A 1 -4.12 -0.66 7.36
CA MET A 1 -3.43 0.64 7.43
C MET A 1 -3.46 1.26 6.06
N ASP A 2 -3.57 2.57 5.96
CA ASP A 2 -3.61 3.32 4.71
C ASP A 2 -2.47 4.33 4.69
N VAL A 3 -1.74 4.42 3.58
CA VAL A 3 -0.66 5.41 3.44
C VAL A 3 -1.22 6.74 2.97
N LYS A 4 -1.00 7.79 3.76
CA LYS A 4 -1.30 9.15 3.31
C LYS A 4 -0.31 9.54 2.22
N SER A 5 -0.83 9.71 1.00
CA SER A 5 -0.05 10.14 -0.17
C SER A 5 1.13 9.19 -0.47
N ALA A 6 0.84 7.91 -0.75
CA ALA A 6 1.82 6.88 -1.14
C ALA A 6 2.91 7.41 -2.10
N PHE A 7 2.46 8.22 -3.05
CA PHE A 7 3.24 8.77 -4.16
C PHE A 7 4.23 9.88 -3.73
N LEU A 8 3.99 10.55 -2.59
CA LEU A 8 4.90 11.54 -2.03
C LEU A 8 5.98 10.94 -1.12
N ASN A 9 5.79 9.69 -0.68
CA ASN A 9 6.74 8.99 0.20
C ASN A 9 7.85 8.28 -0.57
N SER A 10 7.76 8.16 -1.90
CA SER A 10 8.78 7.50 -2.71
C SER A 10 9.55 8.52 -3.55
N PRO A 11 10.88 8.57 -3.46
CA PRO A 11 11.67 9.29 -4.45
C PRO A 11 11.47 8.63 -5.82
N ILE A 12 11.07 9.41 -6.83
CA ILE A 12 11.00 8.90 -8.21
C ILE A 12 12.44 8.65 -8.65
N LYS A 13 12.71 7.41 -9.11
CA LYS A 13 14.03 7.00 -9.58
C LYS A 13 14.32 7.42 -11.03
N ASP A 14 13.26 7.68 -11.79
CA ASP A 14 13.32 8.02 -13.21
C ASP A 14 13.05 9.51 -13.41
N ASN A 15 13.77 10.15 -14.33
CA ASN A 15 13.49 11.52 -14.77
C ASN A 15 12.16 11.54 -15.54
N ILE A 16 11.04 11.54 -14.81
CA ILE A 16 9.70 11.65 -15.42
C ILE A 16 9.49 13.11 -15.80
N THR A 17 9.56 13.36 -17.11
CA THR A 17 9.15 14.61 -17.74
C THR A 17 7.69 14.52 -18.18
N LEU A 18 6.86 15.44 -17.70
CA LEU A 18 5.50 15.64 -18.18
C LEU A 18 5.51 16.63 -19.34
N GLU A 19 4.64 16.36 -20.32
CA GLU A 19 4.20 17.40 -21.26
C GLU A 19 3.38 18.46 -20.51
N ILE A 20 3.50 19.71 -20.97
CA ILE A 20 2.82 20.84 -20.34
C ILE A 20 1.31 20.68 -20.57
N PRO A 21 0.48 20.63 -19.51
CA PRO A 21 -0.97 20.50 -19.66
C PRO A 21 -1.55 21.67 -20.46
N GLN A 22 -2.58 21.40 -21.27
CA GLN A 22 -3.34 22.47 -21.94
C GLN A 22 -3.88 23.47 -20.91
N GLY A 23 -3.53 24.74 -21.07
CA GLY A 23 -3.93 25.83 -20.17
C GLY A 23 -2.83 26.34 -19.22
N LEU A 24 -1.66 25.70 -19.19
CA LEU A 24 -0.50 26.19 -18.44
C LEU A 24 0.48 26.93 -19.37
N THR A 25 0.62 28.24 -19.21
CA THR A 25 1.61 29.03 -19.96
C THR A 25 2.91 29.11 -19.15
N LEU A 26 3.95 28.40 -19.59
CA LEU A 26 5.29 28.52 -19.05
C LEU A 26 6.14 29.47 -19.90
N ASN A 27 7.25 29.96 -19.34
CA ASN A 27 8.21 30.79 -20.06
C ASN A 27 8.67 30.06 -21.35
N LYS A 28 8.94 30.81 -22.43
CA LYS A 28 9.22 30.28 -23.79
C LYS A 28 10.33 29.23 -23.91
N ASN A 29 11.15 29.05 -22.87
CA ASN A 29 12.27 28.09 -22.84
C ASN A 29 11.95 26.78 -22.10
N SER A 30 10.76 26.64 -21.49
CA SER A 30 10.36 25.42 -20.79
C SER A 30 9.61 24.49 -21.76
N GLN A 31 10.23 23.37 -22.13
CA GLN A 31 9.62 22.36 -23.02
C GLN A 31 8.96 21.20 -22.27
N VAL A 32 9.36 20.95 -21.02
CA VAL A 32 8.90 19.83 -20.20
C VAL A 32 8.91 20.19 -18.71
N LEU A 33 8.09 19.51 -17.92
CA LEU A 33 8.07 19.61 -16.46
C LEU A 33 8.71 18.37 -15.84
N GLN A 34 9.73 18.53 -14.98
CA GLN A 34 10.35 17.40 -14.27
C GLN A 34 9.66 17.16 -12.92
N LEU A 35 9.26 15.92 -12.66
CA LEU A 35 8.65 15.53 -11.40
C LEU A 35 9.69 15.06 -10.38
N ASN A 36 9.72 15.73 -9.24
CA ASN A 36 10.56 15.34 -8.09
C ASN A 36 9.86 14.36 -7.13
N LYS A 37 8.53 14.22 -7.24
CA LYS A 37 7.69 13.29 -6.45
C LYS A 37 6.58 12.73 -7.33
N ALA A 38 6.17 11.49 -7.05
CA ALA A 38 5.15 10.81 -7.85
C ALA A 38 3.79 11.51 -7.68
N LEU A 39 3.10 11.76 -8.80
CA LEU A 39 1.74 12.28 -8.82
C LEU A 39 0.72 11.15 -8.96
N TYR A 40 -0.49 11.43 -8.45
CA TYR A 40 -1.67 10.63 -8.70
C TYR A 40 -1.94 10.57 -10.21
N GLY A 41 -2.19 9.36 -10.76
CA GLY A 41 -2.49 9.16 -12.19
C GLY A 41 -1.31 8.75 -13.07
N ILE A 42 -0.08 8.70 -12.55
CA ILE A 42 1.05 8.13 -13.28
C ILE A 42 1.14 6.64 -12.97
N LYS A 43 1.10 5.79 -14.01
CA LYS A 43 1.19 4.31 -13.89
C LYS A 43 2.38 3.82 -13.06
N GLN A 44 3.46 4.59 -13.01
CA GLN A 44 4.68 4.25 -12.28
C GLN A 44 4.58 4.52 -10.77
N SER A 45 3.66 5.37 -10.33
CA SER A 45 3.58 5.79 -8.92
C SER A 45 3.25 4.64 -7.96
N PRO A 46 2.28 3.74 -8.25
CA PRO A 46 2.03 2.56 -7.40
C PRO A 46 3.19 1.57 -7.36
N LEU A 47 3.88 1.38 -8.48
CA LEU A 47 5.05 0.50 -8.57
C LEU A 47 6.24 1.07 -7.79
N ALA A 48 6.48 2.37 -7.89
CA ALA A 48 7.52 3.06 -7.12
C ALA A 48 7.27 2.94 -5.62
N TRP A 49 6.02 3.15 -5.19
CA TRP A 49 5.60 2.93 -3.81
C TRP A 49 5.82 1.50 -3.35
N HIS A 50 5.33 0.52 -4.12
CA HIS A 50 5.52 -0.89 -3.78
C HIS A 50 7.00 -1.24 -3.64
N ASN A 51 7.85 -0.80 -4.56
CA ASN A 51 9.30 -1.06 -4.50
C ASN A 51 9.96 -0.40 -3.29
N HIS A 52 9.54 0.81 -2.93
CA HIS A 52 10.07 1.54 -1.78
C HIS A 52 9.67 0.85 -0.47
N LEU A 53 8.39 0.52 -0.32
CA LEU A 53 7.87 -0.23 0.83
C LEU A 53 8.53 -1.62 0.94
N SER A 54 8.67 -2.34 -0.17
CA SER A 54 9.27 -3.69 -0.20
C SER A 54 10.70 -3.67 0.33
N LYS A 55 11.52 -2.72 -0.13
CA LYS A 55 12.91 -2.58 0.35
C LYS A 55 12.97 -2.31 1.85
N TRP A 56 12.08 -1.43 2.33
CA TRP A 56 12.00 -1.13 3.75
C TRP A 56 11.56 -2.36 4.56
N LEU A 57 10.53 -3.08 4.12
CA LEU A 57 10.06 -4.31 4.78
C LEU A 57 11.15 -5.37 4.87
N ILE A 58 11.91 -5.58 3.79
CA ILE A 58 13.06 -6.50 3.77
C ILE A 58 14.11 -6.06 4.80
N SER A 59 14.42 -4.75 4.88
CA SER A 59 15.34 -4.22 5.91
C SER A 59 14.81 -4.36 7.34
N ALA A 60 13.49 -4.43 7.51
CA ALA A 60 12.79 -4.69 8.77
C ALA A 60 12.65 -6.20 9.10
N ASN A 61 13.41 -7.06 8.41
CA ASN A 61 13.44 -8.53 8.56
C ASN A 61 12.16 -9.24 8.13
N PHE A 62 11.42 -8.68 7.18
CA PHE A 62 10.35 -9.42 6.49
C PHE A 62 10.90 -10.14 5.27
N THR A 63 10.27 -11.28 4.94
CA THR A 63 10.51 -12.03 3.71
C THR A 63 9.33 -11.85 2.77
N GLN A 64 9.61 -11.51 1.51
CA GLN A 64 8.60 -11.44 0.46
C GLN A 64 8.26 -12.84 -0.04
N TYR A 65 6.98 -13.13 -0.27
CA TYR A 65 6.55 -14.42 -0.81
C TYR A 65 6.86 -14.51 -2.31
N ILE A 66 7.47 -15.62 -2.74
CA ILE A 66 7.95 -15.77 -4.13
C ILE A 66 6.80 -15.77 -5.14
N SER A 67 5.70 -16.49 -4.86
CA SER A 67 4.57 -16.59 -5.78
C SER A 67 3.60 -15.40 -5.69
N ASN A 68 3.73 -14.55 -4.67
CA ASN A 68 2.90 -13.35 -4.52
C ASN A 68 3.73 -12.19 -3.94
N PRO A 69 4.26 -11.29 -4.80
CA PRO A 69 5.06 -10.15 -4.38
C PRO A 69 4.33 -9.16 -3.45
N CYS A 70 3.00 -9.20 -3.40
CA CYS A 70 2.22 -8.36 -2.50
C CYS A 70 2.16 -8.90 -1.06
N VAL A 71 2.67 -10.11 -0.80
CA VAL A 71 2.65 -10.76 0.51
C VAL A 71 4.04 -10.76 1.13
N PHE A 72 4.12 -10.29 2.37
CA PHE A 72 5.32 -10.33 3.19
C PHE A 72 5.00 -11.05 4.50
N TRP A 73 6.00 -11.72 5.06
CA TRP A 73 5.85 -12.39 6.33
C TRP A 73 7.13 -12.32 7.17
N LYS A 74 6.96 -12.33 8.48
CA LYS A 74 8.03 -12.44 9.47
C LYS A 74 7.74 -13.66 10.36
N PRO A 75 8.69 -14.60 10.53
CA PRO A 75 8.51 -15.78 11.39
C PRO A 75 8.39 -15.41 12.88
N ALA A 76 8.10 -16.44 13.69
CA ALA A 76 8.13 -16.42 15.15
C ALA A 76 9.37 -15.71 15.75
N PRO A 77 9.31 -15.19 17.00
CA PRO A 77 8.30 -15.47 18.03
C PRO A 77 6.96 -14.74 17.84
N ASP A 78 6.95 -13.57 17.20
CA ASP A 78 5.75 -12.77 16.93
C ASP A 78 5.47 -12.73 15.43
N PRO A 79 4.77 -13.73 14.88
CA PRO A 79 4.62 -13.84 13.44
C PRO A 79 3.69 -12.75 12.91
N ILE A 80 4.11 -12.07 11.84
CA ILE A 80 3.33 -11.02 11.18
C ILE A 80 3.28 -11.31 9.68
N TRP A 81 2.08 -11.26 9.11
CA TRP A 81 1.84 -11.26 7.66
C TRP A 81 1.30 -9.91 7.23
N ILE A 82 1.75 -9.48 6.05
CA ILE A 82 1.36 -8.21 5.45
C ILE A 82 0.93 -8.50 4.02
N TYR A 83 -0.27 -8.05 3.67
CA TYR A 83 -0.71 -7.98 2.29
C TYR A 83 -0.80 -6.52 1.86
N VAL A 84 -0.15 -6.19 0.75
CA VAL A 84 -0.09 -4.84 0.19
C VAL A 84 -1.02 -4.74 -1.02
N HIS A 85 -1.94 -3.78 -1.00
CA HIS A 85 -2.82 -3.47 -2.11
C HIS A 85 -2.78 -1.98 -2.42
N ILE A 86 -1.92 -1.59 -3.36
CA ILE A 86 -1.71 -0.19 -3.74
C ILE A 86 -1.36 0.66 -2.51
N ASP A 87 -2.33 1.38 -1.94
CA ASP A 87 -2.15 2.29 -0.81
C ASP A 87 -2.53 1.63 0.54
N ASP A 88 -3.20 0.47 0.50
CA ASP A 88 -3.65 -0.26 1.68
C ASP A 88 -2.68 -1.37 2.09
N LEU A 89 -2.49 -1.52 3.40
CA LEU A 89 -1.78 -2.62 4.04
C LEU A 89 -2.72 -3.37 4.98
N ALA A 90 -3.00 -4.63 4.67
CA ALA A 90 -3.67 -5.55 5.59
C ALA A 90 -2.61 -6.29 6.43
N LEU A 91 -2.76 -6.25 7.74
CA LEU A 91 -1.83 -6.82 8.71
C LEU A 91 -2.49 -7.95 9.47
N PHE A 92 -1.78 -9.07 9.63
CA PHE A 92 -2.24 -10.25 10.37
C PHE A 92 -1.16 -10.71 11.33
N GLY A 93 -1.53 -11.06 12.55
CA GLY A 93 -0.59 -11.50 13.59
C GLY A 93 -1.17 -11.35 14.99
N PRO A 94 -0.53 -11.94 16.01
CA PRO A 94 -1.04 -11.91 17.38
C PRO A 94 -0.86 -10.55 18.06
N ASN A 95 0.24 -9.84 17.78
CA ASN A 95 0.49 -8.49 18.27
C ASN A 95 1.05 -7.61 17.15
N LEU A 96 0.24 -6.66 16.70
CA LEU A 96 0.58 -5.78 15.57
C LEU A 96 1.08 -4.41 16.01
N ASN A 97 0.89 -4.01 17.28
CA ASN A 97 1.16 -2.65 17.74
C ASN A 97 2.62 -2.22 17.55
N PRO A 98 3.63 -3.04 17.91
CA PRO A 98 5.03 -2.65 17.70
C PRO A 98 5.36 -2.40 16.23
N PHE A 99 4.78 -3.20 15.32
CA PHE A 99 4.98 -3.01 13.89
C PHE A 99 4.25 -1.77 13.37
N LYS A 100 3.01 -1.51 13.82
CA LYS A 100 2.24 -0.30 13.47
C LYS A 100 2.99 0.98 13.86
N GLU A 101 3.57 1.01 15.06
CA GLU A 101 4.39 2.13 15.52
C GLU A 101 5.65 2.30 14.66
N LEU A 102 6.38 1.20 14.40
CA LEU A 102 7.59 1.20 13.58
C LEU A 102 7.33 1.72 12.16
N ILE A 103 6.27 1.23 11.50
CA ILE A 103 5.95 1.65 10.13
C ILE A 103 5.47 3.10 10.09
N GLN A 104 4.76 3.58 11.12
CA GLN A 104 4.32 4.97 11.22
C GLN A 104 5.45 5.97 11.50
N GLN A 105 6.54 5.53 12.12
CA GLN A 105 7.75 6.35 12.26
C GLN A 105 8.46 6.58 10.92
N HIS A 106 8.38 5.62 10.00
CA HIS A 106 9.04 5.71 8.70
C HIS A 106 8.14 6.29 7.61
N PHE A 107 6.85 5.94 7.63
CA PHE A 107 5.87 6.33 6.63
C PHE A 107 4.70 7.06 7.26
N LYS A 108 4.17 8.08 6.58
CA LYS A 108 2.93 8.75 6.98
C LYS A 108 1.74 7.81 6.73
N MET A 109 1.47 6.91 7.65
CA MET A 109 0.35 5.96 7.58
C MET A 109 -0.71 6.23 8.64
N LYS A 110 -1.96 6.01 8.26
CA LYS A 110 -3.11 6.00 9.16
C LYS A 110 -3.48 4.55 9.50
N ASP A 111 -3.64 4.27 10.78
CA ASP A 111 -4.31 3.03 11.18
C ASP A 111 -5.82 3.19 10.95
N LEU A 112 -6.41 2.24 10.24
CA LEU A 112 -7.85 2.21 9.95
C LEU A 112 -8.60 1.32 10.95
N GLY A 113 -7.90 0.73 11.92
CA GLY A 113 -8.47 -0.18 12.90
C GLY A 113 -8.59 -1.60 12.36
N GLN A 114 -9.47 -2.37 13.00
CA GLN A 114 -9.69 -3.78 12.68
C GLN A 114 -10.45 -3.93 11.36
N ALA A 115 -9.88 -4.66 10.40
CA ALA A 115 -10.51 -4.89 9.12
C ALA A 115 -11.62 -5.93 9.24
N ASN A 116 -12.85 -5.57 8.85
CA ASN A 116 -13.99 -6.49 8.77
C ASN A 116 -14.21 -7.00 7.33
N LEU A 117 -13.64 -6.30 6.36
CA LEU A 117 -13.73 -6.63 4.94
C LEU A 117 -12.34 -6.44 4.31
N LEU A 118 -11.90 -7.40 3.51
CA LEU A 118 -10.69 -7.32 2.72
C LEU A 118 -10.99 -7.81 1.30
N LEU A 119 -10.86 -6.93 0.30
CA LEU A 119 -11.13 -7.25 -1.11
C LEU A 119 -12.52 -7.84 -1.36
N GLY A 120 -13.54 -7.42 -0.59
CA GLY A 120 -14.89 -7.98 -0.70
C GLY A 120 -15.12 -9.28 0.08
N ILE A 121 -14.15 -9.73 0.86
CA ILE A 121 -14.24 -10.92 1.70
C ILE A 121 -14.42 -10.50 3.16
N SER A 122 -15.44 -11.03 3.82
CA SER A 122 -15.69 -10.79 5.25
C SER A 122 -14.64 -11.51 6.12
N ILE A 123 -14.06 -10.78 7.07
CA ILE A 123 -13.07 -11.30 8.02
C ILE A 123 -13.76 -11.51 9.38
N HIS A 124 -13.74 -12.75 9.88
CA HIS A 124 -14.23 -13.09 11.21
C HIS A 124 -13.07 -13.22 12.18
N HIS A 125 -13.12 -12.48 13.29
CA HIS A 125 -12.05 -12.42 14.28
C HIS A 125 -12.37 -13.35 15.45
N HIS A 126 -11.48 -14.30 15.74
CA HIS A 126 -11.60 -15.22 16.88
C HIS A 126 -10.46 -15.01 17.86
N GLN A 127 -10.75 -15.11 19.17
CA GLN A 127 -9.77 -14.88 20.25
C GLN A 127 -8.63 -15.91 20.30
N ASN A 128 -8.74 -17.05 19.58
CA ASN A 128 -7.78 -18.16 19.60
C ASN A 128 -7.10 -18.45 18.24
N GLY A 129 -7.13 -17.52 17.27
CA GLY A 129 -6.46 -17.68 15.97
C GLY A 129 -7.41 -18.07 14.82
N PHE A 130 -7.03 -17.63 13.61
CA PHE A 130 -7.77 -17.76 12.33
C PHE A 130 -7.62 -19.19 11.73
N THR A 131 -8.57 -19.83 11.05
CA THR A 131 -9.63 -19.41 10.09
C THR A 131 -10.82 -20.40 10.07
N ASP A 132 -12.04 -19.89 9.81
CA ASP A 132 -13.16 -20.62 9.17
C ASP A 132 -13.33 -20.02 7.75
N PRO A 133 -13.93 -20.73 6.77
CA PRO A 133 -13.75 -20.43 5.34
C PRO A 133 -14.30 -19.05 4.97
N LEU A 134 -13.41 -18.26 4.36
CA LEU A 134 -13.65 -16.98 3.70
C LEU A 134 -14.94 -17.06 2.84
N HIS A 135 -16.01 -16.39 3.28
CA HIS A 135 -17.25 -16.31 2.51
C HIS A 135 -17.24 -15.05 1.65
N GLN A 136 -17.25 -15.24 0.32
CA GLN A 136 -17.32 -14.15 -0.64
C GLN A 136 -18.79 -13.76 -0.81
N GLN A 137 -19.19 -12.58 -0.35
CA GLN A 137 -20.51 -12.04 -0.68
C GLN A 137 -20.46 -11.43 -2.08
N ALA A 138 -21.09 -12.09 -3.05
CA ALA A 138 -21.32 -11.54 -4.38
C ALA A 138 -22.35 -10.40 -4.30
N HIS A 139 -21.88 -9.15 -4.16
CA HIS A 139 -22.76 -8.00 -4.37
C HIS A 139 -22.89 -7.70 -5.87
N THR A 140 -23.76 -8.45 -6.53
CA THR A 140 -24.50 -7.94 -7.70
C THR A 140 -25.76 -7.23 -7.22
N SER A 141 -25.72 -5.91 -7.18
CA SER A 141 -26.92 -5.09 -7.30
C SER A 141 -26.56 -3.72 -7.89
N LYS A 142 -26.70 -3.63 -9.22
CA LYS A 142 -27.15 -2.40 -9.87
C LYS A 142 -28.48 -2.02 -9.21
N GLN A 143 -28.63 -0.78 -8.76
CA GLN A 143 -29.90 -0.08 -8.91
C GLN A 143 -29.70 1.44 -8.87
N HIS A 144 -30.17 2.06 -9.95
CA HIS A 144 -30.44 3.47 -10.09
C HIS A 144 -31.36 3.96 -8.98
N SER A 145 -31.06 5.12 -8.39
CA SER A 145 -31.90 6.33 -8.42
C SER A 145 -31.13 7.49 -7.82
#